data_AF-A0A369YJJ0-F1
#
_entry.id   AF-A0A369YJJ0-F1
#
_cell.length_a   1.000
_cell.length_b   1.000
_cell.length_c   1.000
_cell.angle_alpha   90.00
_cell.angle_beta   90.00
_cell.angle_gamma   90.00
#
_symmetry.space_group_name_H-M   'P 1'
#
loop_
_entity.id
_entity.type
_entity.pdbx_description
1 polymer ?
#
loop_
_entity_poly.entity_id
_entity_poly.type
_entity_poly.pdbx_seq_one_letter_code
_entity_poly.pdbx_strand_id
1 'polypeptide(L)'
;MLKVLRFFTGLHRFLCRNWDKKTVLLIAEDFRKVGTYILGIAFLGVVVQNDHMPVNVAFLGILLGGVIWLAGIFISKSSNKEDKE
;
A
#
# COMPACT_ATOMS: atom_id res chain seq x y z
N MET A 1 -6.14 12.24 9.93
CA MET A 1 -6.85 11.54 8.83
C MET A 1 -6.82 12.30 7.50
N LEU A 2 -7.15 13.59 7.44
CA LEU A 2 -7.22 14.37 6.18
C LEU A 2 -5.90 14.48 5.39
N LYS A 3 -4.74 14.58 6.06
CA LYS A 3 -3.42 14.72 5.40
C LYS A 3 -2.98 13.46 4.65
N VAL A 4 -3.22 12.28 5.22
CA VAL A 4 -2.87 10.98 4.62
C VAL A 4 -3.72 10.73 3.38
N LEU A 5 -5.02 11.02 3.47
CA LEU A 5 -5.92 10.92 2.31
C LEU A 5 -5.48 11.85 1.17
N ARG A 6 -5.07 13.09 1.51
CA ARG A 6 -4.53 14.06 0.54
C ARG A 6 -3.26 13.56 -0.15
N PHE A 7 -2.36 12.92 0.59
CA PHE A 7 -1.15 12.32 0.03
C PHE A 7 -1.50 11.22 -1.00
N PHE A 8 -2.41 10.30 -0.65
CA PHE A 8 -2.86 9.26 -1.58
C PHE A 8 -3.56 9.81 -2.82
N THR A 9 -4.40 10.83 -2.67
CA THR A 9 -5.03 11.49 -3.83
C THR A 9 -4.03 12.25 -4.69
N GLY A 10 -2.97 12.82 -4.10
CA GLY A 10 -1.89 13.47 -4.85
C GLY A 10 -1.07 12.47 -5.66
N LEU A 11 -0.72 11.34 -5.04
CA LEU A 11 -0.02 10.23 -5.71
C LEU A 11 -0.87 9.66 -6.85
N HIS A 12 -2.16 9.41 -6.61
CA HIS A 12 -3.08 8.95 -7.64
C HIS A 12 -3.16 9.92 -8.81
N ARG A 13 -3.35 11.23 -8.53
CA ARG A 13 -3.43 12.25 -9.58
C ARG A 13 -2.13 12.35 -10.40
N PHE A 14 -0.98 12.17 -9.76
CA PHE A 14 0.31 12.13 -10.46
C PHE A 14 0.45 10.90 -11.37
N LEU A 15 0.06 9.73 -10.87
CA LEU A 15 0.11 8.47 -11.62
C LEU A 15 -0.87 8.47 -12.79
N CYS A 16 -2.15 8.77 -12.58
CA CYS A 16 -3.16 8.76 -13.64
C CYS A 16 -2.98 9.86 -14.69
N ARG A 17 -2.31 10.98 -14.37
CA ARG A 17 -2.07 12.03 -15.36
C ARG A 17 -0.98 11.66 -16.37
N ASN A 18 -0.03 10.82 -15.96
CA ASN A 18 1.17 10.55 -16.74
C ASN A 18 1.22 9.12 -17.31
N TRP A 19 0.39 8.18 -16.82
CA TRP A 19 0.52 6.75 -17.11
C TRP A 19 -0.81 6.16 -17.60
N ASP A 20 -0.73 5.14 -18.46
CA ASP A 20 -1.89 4.40 -18.96
C ASP A 20 -2.61 3.65 -17.83
N LYS A 21 -3.94 3.51 -17.93
CA LYS A 21 -4.79 2.86 -16.93
C LYS A 21 -4.29 1.44 -16.58
N LYS A 22 -3.87 0.68 -17.60
CA LYS A 22 -3.30 -0.66 -17.40
C LYS A 22 -2.06 -0.63 -16.52
N THR A 23 -1.17 0.35 -16.76
CA THR A 23 0.05 0.49 -15.96
C THR A 23 -0.26 0.94 -14.53
N VAL A 24 -1.23 1.84 -14.35
CA VAL A 24 -1.68 2.27 -13.01
C VAL A 24 -2.26 1.09 -12.22
N LEU A 25 -3.04 0.21 -12.85
CA LEU A 25 -3.57 -0.99 -12.22
C LEU A 25 -2.49 -2.00 -11.84
N LEU A 26 -1.47 -2.20 -12.70
CA LEU A 26 -0.32 -3.04 -12.39
C LEU A 26 0.47 -2.50 -11.19
N ILE A 27 0.70 -1.19 -11.14
CA ILE A 27 1.34 -0.55 -9.99
C ILE A 27 0.50 -0.76 -8.73
N ALA A 28 -0.82 -0.58 -8.81
CA ALA A 28 -1.71 -0.80 -7.69
C ALA A 28 -1.63 -2.24 -7.15
N GLU A 29 -1.50 -3.22 -8.05
CA GLU A 29 -1.28 -4.63 -7.68
C GLU A 29 0.07 -4.84 -7.00
N ASP A 30 1.14 -4.23 -7.52
CA ASP A 30 2.48 -4.31 -6.94
C ASP A 30 2.52 -3.69 -5.53
N PHE A 31 1.86 -2.55 -5.32
CA PHE A 31 1.69 -1.97 -3.99
C PHE A 31 1.01 -2.95 -3.03
N ARG A 32 -0.03 -3.66 -3.48
CA ARG A 32 -0.69 -4.69 -2.65
C ARG A 32 0.23 -5.88 -2.37
N LYS A 33 1.01 -6.35 -3.34
CA LYS A 33 1.97 -7.44 -3.15
C LYS A 33 3.06 -7.04 -2.15
N VAL A 34 3.70 -5.89 -2.35
CA VAL A 34 4.75 -5.36 -1.46
C VAL A 34 4.19 -5.16 -0.05
N GLY A 35 3.02 -4.53 0.07
CA GLY A 35 2.35 -4.39 1.37
C GLY A 35 2.11 -5.73 2.06
N THR A 36 1.67 -6.75 1.31
CA THR A 36 1.43 -8.10 1.84
C THR A 36 2.72 -8.78 2.30
N TYR A 37 3.82 -8.64 1.55
CA TYR A 37 5.12 -9.17 1.96
C TYR A 37 5.63 -8.53 3.25
N ILE A 38 5.54 -7.20 3.36
CA ILE A 38 5.94 -6.47 4.57
C ILE A 38 5.07 -6.91 5.75
N LEU A 39 3.74 -7.00 5.56
CA LEU A 39 2.82 -7.49 6.59
C LEU A 39 3.16 -8.91 7.04
N GLY A 40 3.46 -9.82 6.12
CA GLY A 40 3.82 -11.20 6.43
C GLY A 40 5.11 -11.31 7.25
N ILE A 41 6.18 -10.62 6.82
CA ILE A 41 7.46 -10.59 7.53
C ILE A 41 7.28 -9.98 8.92
N ALA A 42 6.57 -8.85 9.01
CA ALA A 42 6.34 -8.16 10.26
C ALA A 42 5.47 -8.99 11.22
N PHE A 43 4.44 -9.66 10.72
CA PHE A 43 3.62 -10.58 11.51
C PHE A 43 4.46 -11.73 12.07
N LEU A 44 5.31 -12.35 11.25
CA LEU A 44 6.23 -13.39 11.71
C LEU A 44 7.18 -12.87 12.79
N GLY A 45 7.67 -11.63 12.68
CA GLY A 45 8.52 -11.01 13.70
C GLY A 45 7.81 -10.67 15.03
N VAL A 46 6.47 -10.57 15.04
CA VAL A 46 5.69 -10.45 16.29
C VAL A 46 5.41 -11.81 16.91
N VAL A 47 5.05 -12.80 16.07
CA VAL A 47 4.64 -14.13 16.53
C VAL A 47 5.85 -14.97 16.95
N VAL A 48 6.90 -14.95 16.14
CA VAL A 48 8.16 -15.60 16.45
C VAL A 48 8.99 -14.55 17.18
N GLN A 49 9.08 -14.66 18.51
CA GLN A 49 10.03 -13.88 19.30
C GLN A 49 11.43 -14.26 18.84
N ASN A 50 11.96 -13.49 17.90
CA ASN A 50 13.26 -13.71 17.28
C ASN A 50 14.17 -12.56 17.72
N ASP A 51 15.35 -12.87 18.25
CA ASP A 51 16.32 -11.90 18.76
C ASP A 51 16.78 -10.91 17.67
N HIS A 52 16.59 -11.25 16.40
CA HIS A 52 16.96 -10.40 15.26
C HIS A 52 16.02 -9.23 14.99
N MET A 53 14.76 -9.27 15.43
CA MET A 53 13.78 -8.22 15.10
C MET A 53 12.97 -7.82 16.32
N PRO A 54 13.19 -6.61 16.88
CA PRO A 54 12.46 -6.18 18.06
C PRO A 54 10.99 -5.90 17.70
N VAL A 55 10.10 -6.22 18.64
CA VAL A 55 8.63 -6.19 18.45
C VAL A 55 8.11 -4.81 18.01
N ASN A 56 8.74 -3.73 18.47
CA ASN A 56 8.39 -2.36 18.06
C ASN A 56 8.64 -2.11 16.56
N VAL A 57 9.73 -2.65 16.01
CA VAL A 57 10.04 -2.58 14.58
C VAL A 57 9.07 -3.44 13.78
N ALA A 58 8.69 -4.60 14.31
CA ALA A 58 7.64 -5.43 13.70
C ALA A 58 6.29 -4.72 13.67
N PHE A 59 5.92 -4.04 14.75
CA PHE A 59 4.69 -3.25 14.79
C PHE A 59 4.70 -2.08 13.76
N LEU A 60 5.83 -1.40 13.62
CA LEU A 60 6.02 -0.38 12.58
C LEU A 60 5.92 -0.98 11.17
N GLY A 61 6.47 -2.18 10.97
CA GLY A 61 6.34 -2.94 9.72
C GLY A 61 4.88 -3.25 9.38
N ILE A 62 4.07 -3.66 10.37
CA ILE A 62 2.64 -3.89 10.18
C ILE A 62 1.92 -2.61 9.73
N LEU A 63 2.19 -1.50 10.41
CA LEU A 63 1.60 -0.20 10.05
C LEU A 63 2.00 0.23 8.64
N LEU A 64 3.29 0.13 8.30
CA LEU A 64 3.80 0.52 6.98
C LEU A 64 3.25 -0.37 5.87
N GLY A 65 3.30 -1.70 6.06
CA GLY A 65 2.76 -2.66 5.10
C GLY A 65 1.26 -2.46 4.86
N GLY A 66 0.50 -2.19 5.93
CA GLY A 66 -0.92 -1.85 5.85
C GLY A 66 -1.18 -0.57 5.06
N VAL A 67 -0.41 0.49 5.29
CA VAL A 67 -0.52 1.77 4.57
C VAL A 67 -0.22 1.59 3.07
N ILE A 68 0.84 0.85 2.72
CA ILE A 68 1.20 0.55 1.32
C ILE A 68 0.12 -0.30 0.65
N TRP A 69 -0.41 -1.31 1.36
CA TRP A 69 -1.47 -2.16 0.83
C TRP A 69 -2.77 -1.38 0.58
N LEU A 70 -3.16 -0.51 1.52
CA LEU A 70 -4.30 0.38 1.37
C LEU A 70 -4.13 1.34 0.19
N ALA A 71 -2.91 1.85 -0.03
CA ALA A 71 -2.60 2.68 -1.20
C ALA A 71 -2.98 1.99 -2.51
N GLY A 72 -2.56 0.74 -2.68
CA GLY A 72 -2.90 -0.05 -3.87
C GLY A 72 -4.40 -0.25 -4.04
N ILE A 73 -5.16 -0.45 -2.95
CA ILE A 73 -6.63 -0.50 -3.01
C ILE A 73 -7.22 0.82 -3.47
N PHE A 74 -6.77 1.94 -2.92
CA PHE A 74 -7.28 3.25 -3.30
C PHE A 74 -7.02 3.53 -4.78
N ILE A 75 -5.82 3.27 -5.28
CA ILE A 75 -5.43 3.46 -6.68
C ILE A 75 -6.26 2.56 -7.61
N SER A 76 -6.42 1.28 -7.27
CA SER A 76 -7.21 0.35 -8.07
C SER A 76 -8.69 0.76 -8.11
N LYS A 77 -9.26 1.18 -6.98
CA LYS A 77 -10.66 1.59 -6.87
C LYS A 77 -10.96 2.89 -7.63
N SER A 78 -10.04 3.84 -7.61
CA SER A 78 -10.21 5.11 -8.34
C SER A 78 -10.04 4.91 -9.85
N SER A 79 -9.08 4.10 -10.29
CA SER A 79 -8.95 3.76 -11.72
C SER A 79 -10.19 3.06 -12.28
N ASN A 80 -10.82 2.18 -11.50
CA ASN A 80 -12.02 1.44 -11.92
C ASN A 80 -13.32 2.29 -11.86
N LYS A 81 -13.29 3.46 -11.19
CA LYS A 81 -14.41 4.41 -11.18
C LYS A 81 -14.48 5.25 -12.45
N GLU A 82 -13.33 5.57 -13.05
CA GLU A 82 -13.25 6.30 -14.33
C GLU A 82 -13.80 5.50 -15.53
N ASP A 83 -14.11 4.21 -15.38
CA ASP A 83 -14.72 3.40 -16.44
C ASP A 83 -16.26 3.36 -16.35
N LYS A 84 -16.85 3.95 -15.30
CA LYS A 84 -18.30 3.96 -15.07
C LYS A 84 -18.95 5.34 -15.25
N GLU A 85 -18.16 6.35 -15.55
CA GLU A 85 -18.59 7.68 -16.01
C GLU A 85 -18.37 7.80 -17.52
#